data_AF-A0A971NWL4-F1
#
_entry.id   AF-A0A971NWL4-F1
#
_cell.length_a   1.000
_cell.length_b   1.000
_cell.length_c   1.000
_cell.angle_alpha   90.00
_cell.angle_beta   90.00
_cell.angle_gamma   90.00
#
_symmetry.space_group_name_H-M   'P 1'
#
loop_
_entity.id
_entity.type
_entity.pdbx_description
1 polymer ?
#
loop_
_entity_poly.entity_id
_entity_poly.type
_entity_poly.pdbx_seq_one_letter_code
_entity_poly.pdbx_strand_id
1 'polypeptide(L)'
;MEKIEILKLLGVPDSEERLDNLELLLRREPAPATRPEHSNNHIHTTYSFSPYSPAAAIWFAREAGLPAAGIMDHDSIGGGEEFRRAGELARVGTTCGVEFRITLAGTPFEHRKINNPDQSGVAYMALHSVREAYFSRVQEVFAGLREKRNLRNRKMTAKINEIMSPFGIEINFDRDILPMSMYRDGGSVTERHLLFALADRIIQEVGESGVIQFLEDSLGLKLSARQRRWLEEADPLNFRYDLLGVLKSSLNPKIYIPADDELMTIEQATKLGEEVHGILCYAYLGDVGDSPTGDKKAEAFEDGYLDELFEFLHEKGIRGVTFMPSRNTRAQLERLMAKCREFDMLQISGEDINQPRQSFICRQLAEPEFSHLVSAAWMLVERERV
;
A
#
# COMPACT_ATOMS: atom_id res chain seq x y z
N MET A 1 -23.13 12.68 2.61
CA MET A 1 -22.71 12.07 3.90
C MET A 1 -21.26 12.46 4.16
N GLU A 2 -20.84 12.57 5.42
CA GLU A 2 -19.44 12.82 5.77
C GLU A 2 -18.57 11.58 5.49
N LYS A 3 -17.27 11.77 5.19
CA LYS A 3 -16.34 10.67 4.83
C LYS A 3 -16.33 9.55 5.87
N ILE A 4 -16.35 9.89 7.15
CA ILE A 4 -16.35 8.91 8.25
C ILE A 4 -17.63 8.06 8.31
N GLU A 5 -18.78 8.62 7.92
CA GLU A 5 -20.05 7.89 7.89
C GLU A 5 -20.06 6.88 6.75
N ILE A 6 -19.54 7.28 5.59
CA ILE A 6 -19.38 6.40 4.42
C ILE A 6 -18.43 5.26 4.75
N LEU A 7 -17.28 5.55 5.38
CA LEU A 7 -16.32 4.53 5.80
C LEU A 7 -16.91 3.55 6.81
N LYS A 8 -17.75 4.00 7.74
CA LYS A 8 -18.47 3.10 8.67
C LYS A 8 -19.45 2.21 7.93
N LEU A 9 -20.24 2.78 7.03
CA LEU A 9 -21.27 2.06 6.28
C LEU A 9 -20.65 1.02 5.33
N LEU A 10 -19.58 1.40 4.63
CA LEU A 10 -18.84 0.51 3.73
C LEU A 10 -17.72 -0.25 4.45
N GLY A 11 -17.61 -0.17 5.77
CA GLY A 11 -16.60 -0.84 6.58
C GLY A 11 -17.17 -1.89 7.52
N VAL A 12 -18.45 -2.25 7.36
CA VAL A 12 -19.07 -3.36 8.10
C VAL A 12 -18.33 -4.67 7.83
N PRO A 13 -18.32 -5.65 8.75
CA PRO A 13 -17.50 -6.86 8.62
C PRO A 13 -17.81 -7.73 7.40
N ASP A 14 -19.08 -7.85 7.01
CA ASP A 14 -19.53 -8.71 5.93
C ASP A 14 -19.39 -8.05 4.54
N SER A 15 -18.82 -8.76 3.57
CA SER A 15 -18.59 -8.21 2.23
C SER A 15 -19.87 -8.03 1.41
N GLU A 16 -20.87 -8.88 1.57
CA GLU A 16 -22.14 -8.74 0.86
C GLU A 16 -22.89 -7.52 1.40
N GLU A 17 -22.92 -7.33 2.72
CA GLU A 17 -23.50 -6.14 3.35
C GLU A 17 -22.80 -4.85 2.88
N ARG A 18 -21.48 -4.86 2.69
CA ARG A 18 -20.75 -3.72 2.10
C ARG A 18 -21.21 -3.41 0.68
N LEU A 19 -21.44 -4.43 -0.16
CA LEU A 19 -21.90 -4.27 -1.54
C LEU A 19 -23.36 -3.79 -1.60
N ASP A 20 -24.24 -4.30 -0.73
CA ASP A 20 -25.62 -3.84 -0.59
C ASP A 20 -25.67 -2.35 -0.17
N ASN A 21 -24.85 -2.00 0.82
CA ASN A 21 -24.69 -0.63 1.28
C ASN A 21 -24.16 0.30 0.18
N LEU A 22 -23.19 -0.17 -0.62
CA LEU A 22 -22.69 0.56 -1.78
C LEU A 22 -23.80 0.79 -2.81
N GLU A 23 -24.61 -0.22 -3.13
CA GLU A 23 -25.71 -0.05 -4.07
C GLU A 23 -26.73 1.00 -3.58
N LEU A 24 -27.06 0.98 -2.28
CA LEU A 24 -27.93 1.99 -1.67
C LEU A 24 -27.35 3.41 -1.77
N LEU A 25 -26.04 3.58 -1.54
CA LEU A 25 -25.36 4.86 -1.72
C LEU A 25 -25.42 5.33 -3.18
N LEU A 26 -25.12 4.44 -4.14
CA LEU A 26 -25.12 4.75 -5.57
C LEU A 26 -26.49 5.19 -6.09
N ARG A 27 -27.58 4.70 -5.50
CA ARG A 27 -28.95 5.13 -5.83
C ARG A 27 -29.30 6.53 -5.30
N ARG A 28 -28.65 6.95 -4.21
CA ARG A 28 -28.93 8.23 -3.52
C ARG A 28 -28.04 9.36 -4.02
N GLU A 29 -26.81 9.04 -4.38
CA GLU A 29 -25.77 10.02 -4.67
C GLU A 29 -25.44 10.04 -6.17
N PRO A 30 -25.58 11.20 -6.84
CA PRO A 30 -25.36 11.30 -8.28
C PRO A 30 -23.93 10.90 -8.68
N ALA A 31 -23.78 10.46 -9.93
CA ALA A 31 -22.45 10.19 -10.47
C ALA A 31 -21.69 11.52 -10.65
N PRO A 32 -20.45 11.62 -10.15
CA PRO A 32 -19.62 12.79 -10.40
C PRO A 32 -19.15 12.81 -11.86
N ALA A 33 -18.63 13.97 -12.30
CA ALA A 33 -18.02 14.08 -13.61
C ALA A 33 -16.78 13.17 -13.69
N THR A 34 -16.72 12.33 -14.74
CA THR A 34 -15.55 11.51 -15.04
C THR A 34 -14.36 12.40 -15.40
N ARG A 35 -13.19 12.04 -14.91
CA ARG A 35 -11.90 12.66 -15.21
C ARG A 35 -11.04 11.70 -16.01
N PRO A 36 -11.21 11.65 -17.35
CA PRO A 36 -10.55 10.66 -18.21
C PRO A 36 -9.02 10.78 -18.21
N GLU A 37 -8.46 11.89 -17.74
CA GLU A 37 -7.03 12.14 -17.60
C GLU A 37 -6.41 11.50 -16.34
N HIS A 38 -7.20 10.87 -15.49
CA HIS A 38 -6.73 10.28 -14.24
C HIS A 38 -7.02 8.78 -14.17
N SER A 39 -6.17 8.05 -13.43
CA SER A 39 -6.40 6.67 -12.99
C SER A 39 -5.61 6.41 -11.71
N ASN A 40 -5.92 5.35 -10.99
CA ASN A 40 -5.12 4.95 -9.83
C ASN A 40 -5.14 3.43 -9.63
N ASN A 41 -4.06 2.76 -10.07
CA ASN A 41 -4.01 1.29 -10.08
C ASN A 41 -3.29 0.67 -8.87
N HIS A 42 -3.03 1.46 -7.83
CA HIS A 42 -2.34 0.98 -6.62
C HIS A 42 -3.02 1.53 -5.37
N ILE A 43 -4.09 0.86 -4.97
CA ILE A 43 -4.88 1.17 -3.79
C ILE A 43 -4.82 -0.02 -2.83
N HIS A 44 -4.43 0.24 -1.58
CA HIS A 44 -4.53 -0.74 -0.51
C HIS A 44 -5.91 -0.67 0.12
N THR A 45 -6.39 -1.81 0.59
CA THR A 45 -7.65 -1.96 1.32
C THR A 45 -7.41 -2.53 2.71
N THR A 46 -8.49 -2.84 3.43
CA THR A 46 -8.46 -3.57 4.71
C THR A 46 -7.87 -4.98 4.59
N TYR A 47 -7.67 -5.51 3.36
CA TYR A 47 -6.98 -6.78 3.13
C TYR A 47 -5.46 -6.72 3.21
N SER A 48 -4.89 -5.52 3.28
CA SER A 48 -3.58 -5.31 3.87
C SER A 48 -3.72 -4.22 4.93
N PHE A 49 -3.44 -2.95 4.64
CA PHE A 49 -3.67 -1.88 5.60
C PHE A 49 -4.18 -0.61 4.93
N SER A 50 -5.40 -0.22 5.26
CA SER A 50 -6.06 0.97 4.73
C SER A 50 -7.30 1.29 5.55
N PRO A 51 -7.80 2.56 5.59
CA PRO A 51 -9.14 2.83 6.10
C PRO A 51 -10.25 2.30 5.18
N TYR A 52 -9.92 1.97 3.93
CA TYR A 52 -10.90 1.61 2.91
C TYR A 52 -11.06 0.09 2.82
N SER A 53 -12.28 -0.43 2.97
CA SER A 53 -12.63 -1.74 2.41
C SER A 53 -12.54 -1.70 0.87
N PRO A 54 -12.55 -2.85 0.17
CA PRO A 54 -12.63 -2.86 -1.28
C PRO A 54 -13.83 -2.05 -1.83
N ALA A 55 -15.03 -2.21 -1.26
CA ALA A 55 -16.19 -1.40 -1.66
C ALA A 55 -16.00 0.10 -1.39
N ALA A 56 -15.42 0.47 -0.24
CA ALA A 56 -15.12 1.86 0.08
C ALA A 56 -14.08 2.46 -0.87
N ALA A 57 -13.04 1.70 -1.23
CA ALA A 57 -12.01 2.13 -2.17
C ALA A 57 -12.62 2.48 -3.53
N ILE A 58 -13.55 1.66 -4.03
CA ILE A 58 -14.30 1.96 -5.26
C ILE A 58 -15.21 3.17 -5.09
N TRP A 59 -15.91 3.30 -3.96
CA TRP A 59 -16.73 4.48 -3.69
C TRP A 59 -15.91 5.77 -3.82
N PHE A 60 -14.75 5.85 -3.16
CA PHE A 60 -13.91 7.05 -3.18
C PHE A 60 -13.20 7.24 -4.52
N ALA A 61 -12.88 6.16 -5.25
CA ALA A 61 -12.41 6.26 -6.63
C ALA A 61 -13.50 6.88 -7.55
N ARG A 62 -14.75 6.40 -7.41
CA ARG A 62 -15.90 6.97 -8.13
C ARG A 62 -16.08 8.43 -7.75
N GLU A 63 -16.12 8.76 -6.46
CA GLU A 63 -16.29 10.14 -5.95
C GLU A 63 -15.24 11.11 -6.52
N ALA A 64 -14.00 10.64 -6.64
CA ALA A 64 -12.89 11.38 -7.25
C ALA A 64 -13.04 11.56 -8.78
N GLY A 65 -13.99 10.86 -9.42
CA GLY A 65 -14.21 10.86 -10.87
C GLY A 65 -13.29 9.92 -11.63
N LEU A 66 -12.66 8.94 -10.97
CA LEU A 66 -11.72 8.04 -11.63
C LEU A 66 -12.44 7.07 -12.59
N PRO A 67 -12.00 6.97 -13.86
CA PRO A 67 -12.53 6.00 -14.81
C PRO A 67 -12.09 4.56 -14.49
N ALA A 68 -10.90 4.39 -13.89
CA ALA A 68 -10.33 3.10 -13.53
C ALA A 68 -9.57 3.17 -12.20
N ALA A 69 -9.63 2.07 -11.44
CA ALA A 69 -8.98 1.89 -10.15
C ALA A 69 -8.40 0.47 -10.02
N GLY A 70 -7.34 0.30 -9.23
CA GLY A 70 -6.69 -0.99 -9.02
C GLY A 70 -6.38 -1.29 -7.56
N ILE A 71 -6.73 -2.50 -7.13
CA ILE A 71 -6.40 -3.03 -5.80
C ILE A 71 -5.02 -3.67 -5.82
N MET A 72 -4.20 -3.38 -4.80
CA MET A 72 -2.79 -3.79 -4.73
C MET A 72 -2.38 -4.06 -3.28
N ASP A 73 -3.14 -4.90 -2.58
CA ASP A 73 -2.86 -5.21 -1.19
C ASP A 73 -1.53 -5.95 -1.00
N HIS A 74 -0.88 -5.71 0.15
CA HIS A 74 0.36 -6.42 0.47
C HIS A 74 0.10 -7.91 0.72
N ASP A 75 0.84 -8.79 0.05
CA ASP A 75 0.83 -10.25 0.22
C ASP A 75 -0.59 -10.88 0.20
N SER A 76 -1.55 -10.23 -0.47
CA SER A 76 -2.96 -10.61 -0.48
C SER A 76 -3.65 -10.15 -1.76
N ILE A 77 -4.51 -11.01 -2.30
CA ILE A 77 -5.51 -10.66 -3.31
C ILE A 77 -6.94 -10.89 -2.80
N GLY A 78 -7.11 -11.09 -1.48
CA GLY A 78 -8.38 -11.51 -0.88
C GLY A 78 -9.54 -10.53 -1.10
N GLY A 79 -9.24 -9.23 -1.22
CA GLY A 79 -10.25 -8.22 -1.50
C GLY A 79 -10.64 -8.10 -2.97
N GLY A 80 -10.02 -8.87 -3.88
CA GLY A 80 -10.17 -8.71 -5.33
C GLY A 80 -11.60 -8.94 -5.83
N GLU A 81 -12.31 -9.95 -5.30
CA GLU A 81 -13.69 -10.25 -5.72
C GLU A 81 -14.64 -9.10 -5.35
N GLU A 82 -14.59 -8.66 -4.08
CA GLU A 82 -15.39 -7.52 -3.62
C GLU A 82 -15.04 -6.24 -4.41
N PHE A 83 -13.76 -5.97 -4.67
CA PHE A 83 -13.32 -4.82 -5.44
C PHE A 83 -13.91 -4.81 -6.86
N ARG A 84 -13.88 -5.96 -7.54
CA ARG A 84 -14.43 -6.12 -8.90
C ARG A 84 -15.94 -5.89 -8.91
N ARG A 85 -16.68 -6.56 -8.03
CA ARG A 85 -18.14 -6.43 -7.91
C ARG A 85 -18.56 -5.01 -7.56
N ALA A 86 -17.84 -4.37 -6.64
CA ALA A 86 -18.05 -2.96 -6.33
C ALA A 86 -17.80 -2.05 -7.56
N GLY A 87 -16.75 -2.32 -8.33
CA GLY A 87 -16.46 -1.62 -9.58
C GLY A 87 -17.57 -1.73 -10.61
N GLU A 88 -18.14 -2.92 -10.79
CA GLU A 88 -19.27 -3.17 -11.67
C GLU A 88 -20.51 -2.38 -11.26
N LEU A 89 -20.86 -2.39 -9.97
CA LEU A 89 -21.96 -1.60 -9.41
C LEU A 89 -21.75 -0.09 -9.63
N ALA A 90 -20.53 0.39 -9.36
CA ALA A 90 -20.17 1.80 -9.43
C ALA A 90 -19.86 2.30 -10.84
N ARG A 91 -19.75 1.41 -11.82
CA ARG A 91 -19.28 1.66 -13.20
C ARG A 91 -17.87 2.25 -13.25
N VAL A 92 -16.97 1.72 -12.43
CA VAL A 92 -15.54 2.03 -12.42
C VAL A 92 -14.78 0.83 -12.97
N GLY A 93 -13.87 1.04 -13.92
CA GLY A 93 -13.00 -0.03 -14.42
C GLY A 93 -12.09 -0.54 -13.30
N THR A 94 -11.99 -1.85 -13.11
CA THR A 94 -11.21 -2.46 -12.02
C THR A 94 -10.12 -3.37 -12.53
N THR A 95 -8.95 -3.28 -11.90
CA THR A 95 -7.86 -4.24 -12.04
C THR A 95 -7.42 -4.75 -10.67
N CYS A 96 -7.02 -6.01 -10.59
CA CYS A 96 -6.60 -6.66 -9.36
C CYS A 96 -5.15 -7.10 -9.44
N GLY A 97 -4.44 -6.90 -8.34
CA GLY A 97 -3.07 -7.35 -8.19
C GLY A 97 -2.68 -7.53 -6.74
N VAL A 98 -1.41 -7.84 -6.53
CA VAL A 98 -0.80 -8.01 -5.22
C VAL A 98 0.58 -7.37 -5.22
N GLU A 99 0.86 -6.58 -4.19
CA GLU A 99 2.21 -6.07 -3.92
C GLU A 99 2.87 -6.99 -2.90
N PHE A 100 4.12 -7.36 -3.11
CA PHE A 100 4.82 -8.27 -2.21
C PHE A 100 6.32 -8.01 -2.25
N ARG A 101 7.03 -8.65 -1.33
CA ARG A 101 8.48 -8.51 -1.22
C ARG A 101 9.20 -9.74 -1.75
N ILE A 102 10.31 -9.50 -2.43
CA ILE A 102 11.25 -10.53 -2.84
C ILE A 102 12.59 -10.35 -2.12
N THR A 103 13.29 -11.46 -1.89
CA THR A 103 14.71 -11.46 -1.55
C THR A 103 15.57 -11.40 -2.81
N LEU A 104 16.64 -10.62 -2.76
CA LEU A 104 17.68 -10.51 -3.79
C LEU A 104 18.96 -11.25 -3.37
N ALA A 105 18.87 -12.13 -2.38
CA ALA A 105 19.98 -13.00 -1.99
C ALA A 105 20.49 -13.83 -3.17
N GLY A 106 21.82 -13.91 -3.32
CA GLY A 106 22.48 -14.56 -4.45
C GLY A 106 22.48 -13.75 -5.75
N THR A 107 22.07 -12.48 -5.72
CA THR A 107 22.09 -11.57 -6.88
C THR A 107 23.09 -10.42 -6.66
N PRO A 108 23.46 -9.66 -7.70
CA PRO A 108 24.31 -8.46 -7.54
C PRO A 108 23.73 -7.37 -6.60
N PHE A 109 22.45 -7.48 -6.24
CA PHE A 109 21.72 -6.51 -5.42
C PHE A 109 21.50 -6.98 -3.97
N GLU A 110 22.03 -8.14 -3.56
CA GLU A 110 21.82 -8.73 -2.22
C GLU A 110 22.15 -7.78 -1.06
N HIS A 111 23.12 -6.89 -1.23
CA HIS A 111 23.53 -5.93 -0.20
C HIS A 111 23.19 -4.49 -0.55
N ARG A 112 22.48 -4.25 -1.65
CA ARG A 112 22.13 -2.89 -2.08
C ARG A 112 20.87 -2.42 -1.39
N LYS A 113 20.84 -1.12 -1.08
CA LYS A 113 19.63 -0.43 -0.70
C LYS A 113 18.80 -0.19 -1.95
N ILE A 114 17.71 -0.93 -2.07
CA ILE A 114 16.73 -0.87 -3.16
C ILE A 114 15.37 -0.49 -2.55
N ASN A 115 14.34 -0.22 -3.36
CA ASN A 115 12.97 0.25 -3.02
C ASN A 115 12.27 -0.19 -1.70
N ASN A 116 12.88 -1.03 -0.86
CA ASN A 116 12.56 -1.24 0.53
C ASN A 116 13.36 -0.33 1.49
N PRO A 117 12.71 0.63 2.19
CA PRO A 117 13.36 1.52 3.16
C PRO A 117 13.80 0.83 4.45
N ASP A 118 13.33 -0.37 4.76
CA ASP A 118 13.61 -1.02 6.04
C ASP A 118 14.74 -2.06 5.94
N GLN A 119 15.04 -2.59 4.74
CA GLN A 119 16.00 -3.69 4.58
C GLN A 119 16.68 -3.69 3.20
N SER A 120 18.01 -3.67 3.17
CA SER A 120 18.81 -3.90 1.96
C SER A 120 18.65 -5.33 1.44
N GLY A 121 18.77 -5.52 0.12
CA GLY A 121 18.65 -6.84 -0.49
C GLY A 121 17.22 -7.39 -0.55
N VAL A 122 16.21 -6.57 -0.25
CA VAL A 122 14.80 -6.92 -0.35
C VAL A 122 14.12 -5.88 -1.22
N ALA A 123 13.36 -6.32 -2.23
CA ALA A 123 12.64 -5.42 -3.12
C ALA A 123 11.13 -5.62 -3.06
N TYR A 124 10.38 -4.53 -3.19
CA TYR A 124 8.95 -4.57 -3.47
C TYR A 124 8.71 -4.83 -4.97
N MET A 125 7.78 -5.73 -5.25
CA MET A 125 7.30 -6.09 -6.58
C MET A 125 5.77 -5.98 -6.59
N ALA A 126 5.20 -5.69 -7.76
CA ALA A 126 3.76 -5.67 -7.97
C ALA A 126 3.38 -6.66 -9.07
N LEU A 127 2.43 -7.54 -8.79
CA LEU A 127 1.84 -8.42 -9.80
C LEU A 127 0.48 -7.84 -10.20
N HIS A 128 0.44 -7.16 -11.34
CA HIS A 128 -0.76 -6.50 -11.87
C HIS A 128 -1.58 -7.42 -12.78
N SER A 129 -2.85 -7.06 -13.00
CA SER A 129 -3.73 -7.69 -14.00
C SER A 129 -3.91 -9.19 -13.78
N VAL A 130 -4.19 -9.58 -12.53
CA VAL A 130 -4.50 -10.96 -12.17
C VAL A 130 -5.99 -11.20 -12.44
N ARG A 131 -6.31 -12.21 -13.24
CA ARG A 131 -7.70 -12.61 -13.51
C ARG A 131 -8.31 -13.30 -12.29
N GLU A 132 -9.61 -13.12 -12.11
CA GLU A 132 -10.40 -13.73 -11.04
C GLU A 132 -10.21 -15.25 -10.95
N ALA A 133 -10.12 -15.93 -12.10
CA ALA A 133 -9.86 -17.37 -12.20
C ALA A 133 -8.57 -17.82 -11.50
N TYR A 134 -7.62 -16.91 -11.24
CA TYR A 134 -6.36 -17.18 -10.56
C TYR A 134 -6.29 -16.64 -9.13
N PHE A 135 -7.33 -15.99 -8.61
CA PHE A 135 -7.32 -15.45 -7.24
C PHE A 135 -7.06 -16.53 -6.20
N SER A 136 -7.73 -17.68 -6.31
CA SER A 136 -7.50 -18.81 -5.39
C SER A 136 -6.05 -19.28 -5.42
N ARG A 137 -5.42 -19.30 -6.60
CA ARG A 137 -4.03 -19.71 -6.75
C ARG A 137 -3.06 -18.71 -6.12
N VAL A 138 -3.26 -17.42 -6.36
CA VAL A 138 -2.46 -16.37 -5.71
C VAL A 138 -2.64 -16.44 -4.18
N GLN A 139 -3.87 -16.63 -3.69
CA GLN A 139 -4.11 -16.75 -2.25
C GLN A 139 -3.43 -17.96 -1.62
N GLU A 140 -3.39 -19.10 -2.31
CA GLU A 140 -2.68 -20.31 -1.88
C GLU A 140 -1.18 -20.04 -1.73
N VAL A 141 -0.56 -19.40 -2.73
CA VAL A 141 0.88 -19.10 -2.73
C VAL A 141 1.26 -18.17 -1.57
N PHE A 142 0.47 -17.14 -1.32
CA PHE A 142 0.76 -16.17 -0.26
C PHE A 142 0.36 -16.63 1.15
N ALA A 143 -0.48 -17.66 1.30
CA ALA A 143 -0.94 -18.12 2.61
C ALA A 143 0.22 -18.46 3.56
N GLY A 144 1.17 -19.28 3.11
CA GLY A 144 2.34 -19.65 3.91
C GLY A 144 3.29 -18.47 4.18
N LEU A 145 3.40 -17.52 3.24
CA LEU A 145 4.22 -16.31 3.44
C LEU A 145 3.59 -15.40 4.50
N ARG A 146 2.26 -15.24 4.51
CA ARG A 146 1.54 -14.48 5.54
C ARG A 146 1.66 -15.11 6.93
N GLU A 147 1.67 -16.44 7.04
CA GLU A 147 1.91 -17.12 8.32
C GLU A 147 3.30 -16.78 8.88
N LYS A 148 4.33 -16.87 8.04
CA LYS A 148 5.71 -16.51 8.41
C LYS A 148 5.84 -15.02 8.74
N ARG A 149 5.14 -14.15 8.00
CA ARG A 149 5.00 -12.72 8.34
C ARG A 149 4.45 -12.54 9.74
N ASN A 150 3.42 -13.29 10.10
CA ASN A 150 2.80 -13.23 11.43
C ASN A 150 3.72 -13.76 12.54
N LEU A 151 4.61 -14.70 12.25
CA LEU A 151 5.66 -15.10 13.21
C LEU A 151 6.63 -13.94 13.47
N ARG A 152 7.06 -13.23 12.41
CA ARG A 152 7.89 -12.02 12.56
C ARG A 152 7.15 -10.89 13.27
N ASN A 153 5.89 -10.65 12.92
CA ASN A 153 5.06 -9.63 13.56
C ASN A 153 4.90 -9.88 15.06
N ARG A 154 4.69 -11.13 15.52
CA ARG A 154 4.65 -11.44 16.96
C ARG A 154 5.94 -11.06 17.69
N LYS A 155 7.10 -11.31 17.07
CA LYS A 155 8.40 -10.89 17.61
C LYS A 155 8.53 -9.36 17.64
N MET A 156 8.04 -8.67 16.61
CA MET A 156 8.00 -7.20 16.58
C MET A 156 7.05 -6.61 17.63
N THR A 157 5.89 -7.25 17.87
CA THR A 157 4.97 -6.91 18.96
C THR A 157 5.65 -7.05 20.32
N ALA A 158 6.44 -8.11 20.54
CA ALA A 158 7.21 -8.25 21.77
C ALA A 158 8.21 -7.09 21.97
N LYS A 159 8.93 -6.69 20.93
CA LYS A 159 9.81 -5.50 20.97
C LYS A 159 9.05 -4.20 21.25
N ILE A 160 7.84 -4.04 20.71
CA ILE A 160 6.97 -2.91 21.05
C ILE A 160 6.69 -2.93 22.57
N ASN A 161 6.25 -4.06 23.11
CA ASN A 161 5.93 -4.19 24.53
C ASN A 161 7.13 -3.95 25.44
N GLU A 162 8.34 -4.34 25.03
CA GLU A 162 9.58 -4.01 25.76
C GLU A 162 9.80 -2.49 25.88
N ILE A 163 9.59 -1.76 24.77
CA ILE A 163 9.71 -0.29 24.76
C ILE A 163 8.59 0.36 25.59
N MET A 164 7.39 -0.19 25.54
CA MET A 164 6.19 0.42 26.12
C MET A 164 5.92 0.01 27.58
N SER A 165 6.57 -1.06 28.06
CA SER A 165 6.48 -1.59 29.42
C SER A 165 6.63 -0.54 30.53
N PRO A 166 7.59 0.41 30.49
CA PRO A 166 7.75 1.44 31.53
C PRO A 166 6.53 2.35 31.70
N PHE A 167 5.66 2.41 30.69
CA PHE A 167 4.47 3.25 30.66
C PHE A 167 3.18 2.46 30.96
N GLY A 168 3.29 1.16 31.28
CA GLY A 168 2.14 0.29 31.49
C GLY A 168 1.33 0.00 30.24
N ILE A 169 1.87 0.29 29.05
CA ILE A 169 1.22 0.07 27.76
C ILE A 169 1.67 -1.27 27.18
N GLU A 170 0.70 -2.13 26.89
CA GLU A 170 0.92 -3.44 26.27
C GLU A 170 -0.10 -3.69 25.16
N ILE A 171 0.35 -4.31 24.08
CA ILE A 171 -0.50 -4.83 23.01
C ILE A 171 -0.21 -6.31 22.76
N ASN A 172 -1.23 -7.08 22.41
CA ASN A 172 -1.11 -8.50 22.08
C ASN A 172 -1.44 -8.75 20.62
N PHE A 173 -0.59 -9.49 19.91
CA PHE A 173 -0.78 -9.75 18.49
C PHE A 173 -2.11 -10.47 18.19
N ASP A 174 -2.41 -11.56 18.89
CA ASP A 174 -3.56 -12.41 18.60
C ASP A 174 -4.89 -11.80 19.07
N ARG A 175 -4.87 -11.07 20.19
CA ARG A 175 -6.06 -10.44 20.77
C ARG A 175 -6.35 -9.05 20.20
N ASP A 176 -5.33 -8.22 20.03
CA ASP A 176 -5.51 -6.79 19.74
C ASP A 176 -5.19 -6.42 18.28
N ILE A 177 -4.31 -7.16 17.59
CA ILE A 177 -3.85 -6.80 16.24
C ILE A 177 -4.54 -7.64 15.16
N LEU A 178 -4.49 -8.97 15.28
CA LEU A 178 -5.00 -9.90 14.27
C LEU A 178 -6.48 -9.66 13.96
N PRO A 179 -7.39 -9.43 14.95
CA PRO A 179 -8.81 -9.20 14.69
C PRO A 179 -9.12 -7.88 13.97
N MET A 180 -8.15 -6.95 13.89
CA MET A 180 -8.30 -5.69 13.16
C MET A 180 -8.07 -5.83 11.66
N SER A 181 -7.45 -6.93 11.23
CA SER A 181 -7.11 -7.22 9.84
C SER A 181 -8.12 -8.16 9.22
N MET A 182 -8.14 -8.24 7.89
CA MET A 182 -8.90 -9.27 7.15
C MET A 182 -8.15 -10.62 7.06
N TYR A 183 -7.25 -10.95 8.00
CA TYR A 183 -6.42 -12.16 7.89
C TYR A 183 -7.23 -13.46 7.77
N ARG A 184 -8.40 -13.54 8.43
CA ARG A 184 -9.29 -14.71 8.34
C ARG A 184 -9.85 -14.93 6.94
N ASP A 185 -9.99 -13.85 6.18
CA ASP A 185 -10.51 -13.85 4.81
C ASP A 185 -9.36 -13.74 3.77
N GLY A 186 -8.15 -14.12 4.19
CA GLY A 186 -6.98 -14.15 3.33
C GLY A 186 -6.27 -12.81 3.13
N GLY A 187 -6.57 -11.80 3.96
CA GLY A 187 -5.78 -10.58 4.10
C GLY A 187 -4.42 -10.80 4.79
N SER A 188 -3.60 -9.76 4.85
CA SER A 188 -2.28 -9.79 5.49
C SER A 188 -2.19 -8.83 6.69
N VAL A 189 -1.32 -9.16 7.65
CA VAL A 189 -0.98 -8.25 8.74
C VAL A 189 0.38 -7.61 8.45
N THR A 190 0.38 -6.30 8.28
CA THR A 190 1.58 -5.48 8.12
C THR A 190 2.00 -4.80 9.42
N GLU A 191 3.23 -4.28 9.45
CA GLU A 191 3.79 -3.45 10.52
C GLU A 191 2.89 -2.25 10.88
N ARG A 192 2.11 -1.76 9.91
CA ARG A 192 1.16 -0.68 10.15
C ARG A 192 0.07 -1.11 11.14
N HIS A 193 -0.42 -2.35 11.14
CA HIS A 193 -1.39 -2.79 12.14
C HIS A 193 -0.82 -2.81 13.55
N LEU A 194 0.45 -3.21 13.70
CA LEU A 194 1.11 -3.25 15.01
C LEU A 194 1.16 -1.84 15.60
N LEU A 195 1.57 -0.87 14.78
CA LEU A 195 1.64 0.54 15.19
C LEU A 195 0.27 1.20 15.31
N PHE A 196 -0.73 0.72 14.56
CA PHE A 196 -2.12 1.19 14.65
C PHE A 196 -2.78 0.71 15.94
N ALA A 197 -2.53 -0.53 16.36
CA ALA A 197 -2.98 -1.06 17.65
C ALA A 197 -2.25 -0.36 18.81
N LEU A 198 -0.96 -0.07 18.65
CA LEU A 198 -0.22 0.74 19.62
C LEU A 198 -0.80 2.16 19.75
N ALA A 199 -1.10 2.81 18.62
CA ALA A 199 -1.75 4.12 18.60
C ALA A 199 -3.07 4.10 19.38
N ASP A 200 -3.92 3.09 19.14
CA ASP A 200 -5.17 2.89 19.89
C ASP A 200 -4.94 2.75 21.38
N ARG A 201 -3.98 1.91 21.78
CA ARG A 201 -3.69 1.68 23.19
C ARG A 201 -3.19 2.95 23.87
N ILE A 202 -2.31 3.72 23.22
CA ILE A 202 -1.86 5.03 23.73
C ILE A 202 -3.07 5.95 23.94
N ILE A 203 -3.95 6.07 22.95
CA ILE A 203 -5.15 6.91 23.04
C ILE A 203 -6.04 6.48 24.22
N GLN A 204 -6.20 5.17 24.44
CA GLN A 204 -6.99 4.66 25.56
C GLN A 204 -6.38 4.99 26.93
N GLU A 205 -5.05 4.93 27.06
CA GLU A 205 -4.36 5.18 28.33
C GLU A 205 -4.24 6.67 28.67
N VAL A 206 -3.97 7.54 27.69
CA VAL A 206 -3.69 8.96 27.95
C VAL A 206 -4.76 9.94 27.44
N GLY A 207 -5.74 9.45 26.69
CA GLY A 207 -6.74 10.27 25.99
C GLY A 207 -6.14 11.06 24.82
N GLU A 208 -6.96 11.46 23.83
CA GLU A 208 -6.49 12.19 22.65
C GLU A 208 -5.71 13.47 23.02
N SER A 209 -6.21 14.23 24.00
CA SER A 209 -5.56 15.46 24.49
C SER A 209 -4.21 15.21 25.18
N GLY A 210 -3.97 14.00 25.69
CA GLY A 210 -2.72 13.62 26.36
C GLY A 210 -1.66 13.05 25.42
N VAL A 211 -2.00 12.74 24.16
CA VAL A 211 -1.10 12.05 23.22
C VAL A 211 0.18 12.85 22.99
N ILE A 212 0.09 14.14 22.65
CA ILE A 212 1.28 14.95 22.34
C ILE A 212 2.23 14.99 23.54
N GLN A 213 1.68 15.24 24.74
CA GLN A 213 2.45 15.25 25.97
C GLN A 213 3.12 13.90 26.22
N PHE A 214 2.40 12.78 26.04
CA PHE A 214 2.97 11.46 26.19
C PHE A 214 4.12 11.18 25.20
N LEU A 215 3.93 11.55 23.92
CA LEU A 215 4.95 11.37 22.89
C LEU A 215 6.23 12.17 23.19
N GLU A 216 6.10 13.44 23.60
CA GLU A 216 7.23 14.34 23.84
C GLU A 216 7.88 14.09 25.21
N ASP A 217 7.09 14.09 26.29
CA ASP A 217 7.60 14.08 27.67
C ASP A 217 7.92 12.66 28.14
N SER A 218 7.12 11.65 27.75
CA SER A 218 7.28 10.27 28.24
C SER A 218 8.12 9.41 27.29
N LEU A 219 7.79 9.40 25.99
CA LEU A 219 8.56 8.66 24.99
C LEU A 219 9.80 9.40 24.48
N GLY A 220 9.96 10.69 24.81
CA GLY A 220 11.12 11.48 24.40
C GLY A 220 11.20 11.70 22.89
N LEU A 221 10.07 11.66 22.18
CA LEU A 221 10.02 11.86 20.74
C LEU A 221 9.99 13.34 20.40
N LYS A 222 10.72 13.74 19.35
CA LYS A 222 10.70 15.10 18.84
C LYS A 222 9.75 15.18 17.65
N LEU A 223 8.57 15.76 17.86
CA LEU A 223 7.60 15.97 16.79
C LEU A 223 8.07 17.08 15.84
N SER A 224 7.90 16.87 14.54
CA SER A 224 8.02 17.96 13.56
C SER A 224 6.85 18.94 13.71
N ALA A 225 7.02 20.18 13.24
CA ALA A 225 5.93 21.16 13.24
C ALA A 225 4.67 20.65 12.50
N ARG A 226 4.87 19.86 11.44
CA ARG A 226 3.77 19.23 10.71
C ARG A 226 3.09 18.14 11.53
N GLN A 227 3.85 17.24 12.14
CA GLN A 227 3.30 16.15 12.97
C GLN A 227 2.50 16.71 14.15
N ARG A 228 3.04 17.72 14.83
CA ARG A 228 2.36 18.40 15.94
C ARG A 228 1.03 19.00 15.49
N ARG A 229 1.06 19.82 14.42
CA ARG A 229 -0.16 20.44 13.87
C ARG A 229 -1.20 19.39 13.48
N TRP A 230 -0.78 18.30 12.84
CA TRP A 230 -1.71 17.23 12.46
C TRP A 230 -2.35 16.56 13.67
N LEU A 231 -1.62 16.32 14.74
CA LEU A 231 -2.22 15.78 15.98
C LEU A 231 -3.11 16.79 16.70
N GLU A 232 -2.80 18.09 16.65
CA GLU A 232 -3.62 19.14 17.28
C GLU A 232 -4.93 19.43 16.52
N GLU A 233 -4.90 19.37 15.19
CA GLU A 233 -6.00 19.79 14.31
C GLU A 233 -6.73 18.60 13.63
N ALA A 234 -6.32 17.36 13.87
CA ALA A 234 -6.91 16.23 13.18
C ALA A 234 -8.38 16.02 13.58
N ASP A 235 -9.21 15.80 12.56
CA ASP A 235 -10.50 15.16 12.76
C ASP A 235 -10.33 13.72 13.26
N PRO A 236 -11.40 13.11 13.81
CA PRO A 236 -11.34 11.75 14.35
C PRO A 236 -10.90 10.67 13.36
N LEU A 237 -11.11 10.86 12.05
CA LEU A 237 -10.69 9.90 11.04
C LEU A 237 -9.17 9.94 10.83
N ASN A 238 -8.57 11.12 10.88
CA ASN A 238 -7.15 11.32 10.63
C ASN A 238 -6.28 11.08 11.87
N PHE A 239 -6.77 11.40 13.07
CA PHE A 239 -5.96 11.45 14.29
C PHE A 239 -5.17 10.15 14.55
N ARG A 240 -5.85 9.00 14.47
CA ARG A 240 -5.21 7.69 14.70
C ARG A 240 -4.17 7.33 13.63
N TYR A 241 -4.42 7.69 12.37
CA TYR A 241 -3.46 7.45 11.27
C TYR A 241 -2.26 8.39 11.37
N ASP A 242 -2.46 9.63 11.81
CA ASP A 242 -1.38 10.59 12.04
C ASP A 242 -0.48 10.12 13.19
N LEU A 243 -1.07 9.64 14.29
CA LEU A 243 -0.33 9.03 15.40
C LEU A 243 0.46 7.80 14.94
N LEU A 244 -0.15 6.90 14.15
CA LEU A 244 0.56 5.80 13.50
C LEU A 244 1.75 6.29 12.69
N GLY A 245 1.61 7.39 11.93
CA GLY A 245 2.68 7.97 11.13
C GLY A 245 3.87 8.40 11.98
N VAL A 246 3.60 9.07 13.10
CA VAL A 246 4.63 9.46 14.08
C VAL A 246 5.33 8.23 14.66
N LEU A 247 4.55 7.25 15.14
CA LEU A 247 5.09 6.02 15.73
C LEU A 247 5.91 5.22 14.71
N LYS A 248 5.47 5.14 13.45
CA LYS A 248 6.23 4.48 12.37
C LYS A 248 7.58 5.14 12.16
N SER A 249 7.61 6.46 12.00
CA SER A 249 8.87 7.19 11.77
C SER A 249 9.87 7.07 12.93
N SER A 250 9.37 6.91 14.16
CA SER A 250 10.19 6.97 15.38
C SER A 250 10.56 5.59 15.93
N LEU A 251 9.62 4.64 15.90
CA LEU A 251 9.76 3.33 16.55
C LEU A 251 10.12 2.24 15.56
N ASN A 252 9.69 2.30 14.29
CA ASN A 252 9.99 1.24 13.30
C ASN A 252 11.49 0.88 13.26
N PRO A 253 12.44 1.84 13.24
CA PRO A 253 13.87 1.51 13.25
C PRO A 253 14.35 0.70 14.48
N LYS A 254 13.62 0.76 15.60
CA LYS A 254 13.95 0.04 16.85
C LYS A 254 13.29 -1.33 16.92
N ILE A 255 12.08 -1.45 16.35
CA ILE A 255 11.27 -2.68 16.45
C ILE A 255 11.41 -3.58 15.23
N TYR A 256 11.85 -3.06 14.08
CA TYR A 256 11.93 -3.82 12.85
C TYR A 256 12.83 -5.04 13.04
N ILE A 257 12.34 -6.17 12.55
CA ILE A 257 13.08 -7.42 12.44
C ILE A 257 13.20 -7.68 10.93
N PRO A 258 14.38 -7.95 10.39
CA PRO A 258 14.53 -8.27 8.97
C PRO A 258 13.60 -9.41 8.54
N ALA A 259 12.95 -9.21 7.39
CA ALA A 259 12.17 -10.23 6.69
C ALA A 259 13.09 -11.28 6.08
N ASP A 260 12.70 -12.55 6.20
CA ASP A 260 13.45 -13.70 5.71
C ASP A 260 12.53 -14.74 5.05
N ASP A 261 11.97 -15.68 5.82
CA ASP A 261 11.22 -16.83 5.34
C ASP A 261 9.93 -16.45 4.59
N GLU A 262 9.43 -15.24 4.84
CA GLU A 262 8.24 -14.65 4.21
C GLU A 262 8.48 -14.04 2.82
N LEU A 263 9.72 -14.10 2.31
CA LEU A 263 10.10 -13.51 1.03
C LEU A 263 10.14 -14.56 -0.09
N MET A 264 9.70 -14.17 -1.29
CA MET A 264 9.91 -14.96 -2.50
C MET A 264 11.28 -14.65 -3.12
N THR A 265 11.86 -15.55 -3.90
CA THR A 265 12.95 -15.17 -4.81
C THR A 265 12.40 -14.52 -6.08
N ILE A 266 13.25 -13.82 -6.84
CA ILE A 266 12.84 -13.25 -8.14
C ILE A 266 12.39 -14.31 -9.14
N GLU A 267 12.98 -15.51 -9.11
CA GLU A 267 12.57 -16.64 -9.95
C GLU A 267 11.18 -17.17 -9.56
N GLN A 268 10.90 -17.26 -8.26
CA GLN A 268 9.57 -17.66 -7.78
C GLN A 268 8.50 -16.62 -8.16
N ALA A 269 8.83 -15.33 -8.04
CA ALA A 269 7.95 -14.24 -8.44
C ALA A 269 7.67 -14.28 -9.96
N THR A 270 8.70 -14.45 -10.78
CA THR A 270 8.58 -14.52 -12.25
C THR A 270 7.72 -15.71 -12.67
N LYS A 271 7.99 -16.88 -12.08
CA LYS A 271 7.20 -18.09 -12.32
C LYS A 271 5.73 -17.89 -11.92
N LEU A 272 5.45 -17.23 -10.80
CA LEU A 272 4.08 -16.92 -10.39
C LEU A 272 3.39 -16.02 -11.41
N GLY A 273 4.08 -14.98 -11.89
CA GLY A 273 3.56 -14.08 -12.92
C GLY A 273 3.17 -14.80 -14.21
N GLU A 274 4.03 -15.71 -14.68
CA GLU A 274 3.74 -16.58 -15.83
C GLU A 274 2.54 -17.50 -15.57
N GLU A 275 2.51 -18.16 -14.41
CA GLU A 275 1.48 -19.12 -14.02
C GLU A 275 0.07 -18.52 -14.00
N VAL A 276 -0.07 -17.31 -13.45
CA VAL A 276 -1.39 -16.63 -13.34
C VAL A 276 -1.64 -15.66 -14.48
N HIS A 277 -0.74 -15.60 -15.47
CA HIS A 277 -0.74 -14.64 -16.56
C HIS A 277 -0.83 -13.17 -16.09
N GLY A 278 -0.32 -12.87 -14.89
CA GLY A 278 -0.22 -11.51 -14.40
C GLY A 278 1.01 -10.81 -14.95
N ILE A 279 1.07 -9.50 -14.81
CA ILE A 279 2.21 -8.68 -15.23
C ILE A 279 3.04 -8.37 -14.00
N LEU A 280 4.17 -9.05 -13.87
CA LEU A 280 5.12 -8.79 -12.80
C LEU A 280 5.92 -7.52 -13.10
N CYS A 281 5.83 -6.57 -12.17
CA CYS A 281 6.45 -5.26 -12.26
C CYS A 281 7.39 -5.00 -11.09
N TYR A 282 8.49 -4.32 -11.36
CA TYR A 282 9.32 -3.72 -10.32
C TYR A 282 8.66 -2.43 -9.81
N ALA A 283 8.57 -2.24 -8.49
CA ALA A 283 7.97 -1.04 -7.89
C ALA A 283 9.04 0.04 -7.66
N TYR A 284 9.23 0.94 -8.61
CA TYR A 284 10.24 1.98 -8.50
C TYR A 284 9.92 2.98 -7.37
N LEU A 285 10.89 3.19 -6.49
CA LEU A 285 10.82 4.17 -5.41
C LEU A 285 11.61 5.44 -5.73
N GLY A 286 12.85 5.27 -6.21
CA GLY A 286 13.80 6.36 -6.45
C GLY A 286 14.40 6.97 -5.19
N ASP A 287 15.48 7.73 -5.35
CA ASP A 287 16.15 8.43 -4.26
C ASP A 287 15.24 9.49 -3.64
N VAL A 288 15.28 9.59 -2.33
CA VAL A 288 14.60 10.65 -1.59
C VAL A 288 15.64 11.71 -1.25
N GLY A 289 15.57 12.88 -1.89
CA GLY A 289 16.39 14.05 -1.55
C GLY A 289 15.67 14.92 -0.51
N ASP A 290 14.95 15.94 -0.99
CA ASP A 290 13.95 16.66 -0.20
C ASP A 290 12.57 16.03 -0.44
N SER A 291 11.97 15.40 0.58
CA SER A 291 10.60 14.91 0.49
C SER A 291 9.66 16.10 0.22
N PRO A 292 8.84 16.10 -0.85
CA PRO A 292 7.84 17.15 -1.10
C PRO A 292 6.84 17.33 0.05
N THR A 293 6.76 16.33 0.94
CA THR A 293 5.93 16.34 2.13
C THR A 293 6.73 16.70 3.40
N GLY A 294 8.06 16.55 3.42
CA GLY A 294 8.94 16.91 4.54
C GLY A 294 9.08 15.88 5.66
N ASP A 295 8.62 14.64 5.46
CA ASP A 295 8.66 13.58 6.50
C ASP A 295 9.72 12.49 6.31
N LYS A 296 10.39 12.44 5.16
CA LYS A 296 11.38 11.39 4.88
C LYS A 296 12.79 11.96 4.94
N LYS A 297 13.69 11.26 5.62
CA LYS A 297 15.13 11.55 5.59
C LYS A 297 15.63 11.36 4.16
N ALA A 298 16.61 12.18 3.77
CA ALA A 298 17.30 11.96 2.51
C ALA A 298 17.94 10.56 2.53
N GLU A 299 17.64 9.74 1.53
CA GLU A 299 18.06 8.35 1.46
C GLU A 299 18.19 7.94 -0.01
N ALA A 300 19.33 7.33 -0.34
CA ALA A 300 19.61 6.82 -1.68
C ALA A 300 19.14 5.37 -1.82
N PHE A 301 18.57 5.07 -2.98
CA PHE A 301 18.02 3.78 -3.38
C PHE A 301 18.57 3.42 -4.77
N GLU A 302 17.70 3.03 -5.72
CA GLU A 302 18.09 2.52 -7.03
C GLU A 302 18.60 3.55 -8.06
N ASP A 303 18.49 4.87 -7.83
CA ASP A 303 18.84 5.84 -8.88
C ASP A 303 20.34 5.82 -9.22
N GLY A 304 21.20 5.57 -8.23
CA GLY A 304 22.64 5.51 -8.42
C GLY A 304 23.12 4.37 -9.34
N TYR A 305 22.27 3.36 -9.57
CA TYR A 305 22.63 2.15 -10.33
C TYR A 305 21.49 1.66 -11.22
N LEU A 306 20.59 2.56 -11.63
CA LEU A 306 19.39 2.23 -12.37
C LEU A 306 19.67 1.45 -13.67
N ASP A 307 20.79 1.73 -14.33
CA ASP A 307 21.17 1.05 -15.58
C ASP A 307 21.45 -0.44 -15.35
N GLU A 308 22.29 -0.77 -14.36
CA GLU A 308 22.56 -2.16 -13.94
C GLU A 308 21.27 -2.87 -13.48
N LEU A 309 20.39 -2.14 -12.80
CA LEU A 309 19.12 -2.70 -12.32
C LEU A 309 18.20 -3.06 -13.48
N PHE A 310 18.05 -2.21 -14.48
CA PHE A 310 17.19 -2.48 -15.63
C PHE A 310 17.69 -3.66 -16.48
N GLU A 311 19.01 -3.77 -16.69
CA GLU A 311 19.61 -4.93 -17.33
C GLU A 311 19.26 -6.22 -16.58
N PHE A 312 19.48 -6.24 -15.26
CA PHE A 312 19.16 -7.39 -14.41
C PHE A 312 17.67 -7.75 -14.43
N LEU A 313 16.78 -6.76 -14.27
CA LEU A 313 15.33 -6.98 -14.31
C LEU A 313 14.89 -7.57 -15.65
N HIS A 314 15.42 -7.05 -16.76
CA HIS A 314 15.11 -7.54 -18.10
C HIS A 314 15.59 -9.00 -18.29
N GLU A 315 16.82 -9.31 -17.89
CA GLU A 315 17.38 -10.67 -17.93
C GLU A 315 16.55 -11.66 -17.10
N LYS A 316 15.99 -11.21 -15.97
CA LYS A 316 15.15 -12.03 -15.07
C LYS A 316 13.71 -12.19 -15.54
N GLY A 317 13.34 -11.66 -16.69
CA GLY A 317 11.98 -11.82 -17.23
C GLY A 317 10.98 -10.76 -16.75
N ILE A 318 11.43 -9.73 -16.03
CA ILE A 318 10.56 -8.62 -15.62
C ILE A 318 10.29 -7.73 -16.84
N ARG A 319 9.02 -7.39 -17.07
CA ARG A 319 8.57 -6.67 -18.27
C ARG A 319 7.75 -5.42 -17.95
N GLY A 320 7.69 -5.02 -16.69
CA GLY A 320 6.99 -3.82 -16.28
C GLY A 320 7.64 -3.12 -15.10
N VAL A 321 7.36 -1.83 -14.99
CA VAL A 321 7.72 -0.99 -13.86
C VAL A 321 6.47 -0.24 -13.43
N THR A 322 6.20 -0.28 -12.12
CA THR A 322 5.19 0.59 -11.51
C THR A 322 5.84 1.69 -10.69
N PHE A 323 5.29 2.90 -10.76
CA PHE A 323 5.80 4.07 -10.06
C PHE A 323 4.70 5.08 -9.76
N MET A 324 5.01 6.05 -8.91
CA MET A 324 4.05 7.03 -8.40
C MET A 324 4.52 8.43 -8.81
N PRO A 325 3.99 9.02 -9.89
CA PRO A 325 4.46 10.32 -10.38
C PRO A 325 4.45 11.43 -9.31
N SER A 326 3.58 11.34 -8.30
CA SER A 326 3.50 12.29 -7.19
C SER A 326 4.68 12.24 -6.21
N ARG A 327 5.46 11.15 -6.22
CA ARG A 327 6.54 10.90 -5.26
C ARG A 327 7.94 11.06 -5.85
N ASN A 328 8.05 11.31 -7.15
CA ASN A 328 9.32 11.41 -7.86
C ASN A 328 9.49 12.79 -8.50
N THR A 329 10.74 13.23 -8.61
CA THR A 329 11.10 14.45 -9.34
C THR A 329 10.92 14.25 -10.85
N ARG A 330 10.77 15.35 -11.60
CA ARG A 330 10.69 15.30 -13.07
C ARG A 330 11.90 14.58 -13.68
N ALA A 331 13.11 14.89 -13.21
CA ALA A 331 14.34 14.26 -13.70
C ALA A 331 14.38 12.74 -13.47
N GLN A 332 13.92 12.28 -12.29
CA GLN A 332 13.76 10.84 -12.01
C GLN A 332 12.78 10.19 -12.97
N LEU A 333 11.60 10.79 -13.16
CA LEU A 333 10.57 10.25 -14.05
C LEU A 333 11.02 10.23 -15.51
N GLU A 334 11.66 11.28 -16.01
CA GLU A 334 12.19 11.32 -17.37
C GLU A 334 13.21 10.21 -17.63
N ARG A 335 14.15 10.01 -16.68
CA ARG A 335 15.15 8.93 -16.76
C ARG A 335 14.51 7.56 -16.69
N LEU A 336 13.59 7.34 -15.75
CA LEU A 336 12.88 6.08 -15.57
C LEU A 336 12.09 5.72 -16.84
N MET A 337 11.29 6.65 -17.36
CA MET A 337 10.50 6.40 -18.56
C MET A 337 11.38 6.19 -19.79
N ALA A 338 12.55 6.84 -19.88
CA ALA A 338 13.53 6.56 -20.92
C ALA A 338 14.07 5.13 -20.85
N LYS A 339 14.40 4.65 -19.64
CA LYS A 339 14.81 3.26 -19.40
C LYS A 339 13.71 2.26 -19.74
N CYS A 340 12.46 2.54 -19.36
CA CYS A 340 11.34 1.69 -19.75
C CYS A 340 11.19 1.59 -21.28
N ARG A 341 11.41 2.67 -22.04
CA ARG A 341 11.39 2.63 -23.51
C ARG A 341 12.58 1.87 -24.09
N GLU A 342 13.77 2.01 -23.51
CA GLU A 342 14.99 1.31 -23.93
C GLU A 342 14.84 -0.22 -23.81
N PHE A 343 14.23 -0.70 -22.72
CA PHE A 343 14.06 -2.12 -22.41
C PHE A 343 12.69 -2.71 -22.79
N ASP A 344 11.85 -1.94 -23.49
CA ASP A 344 10.47 -2.30 -23.86
C ASP A 344 9.64 -2.78 -22.64
N MET A 345 9.75 -2.07 -21.52
CA MET A 345 9.01 -2.37 -20.29
C MET A 345 7.73 -1.53 -20.19
N LEU A 346 6.64 -2.20 -19.83
CA LEU A 346 5.35 -1.56 -19.54
C LEU A 346 5.49 -0.58 -18.37
N GLN A 347 4.80 0.55 -18.46
CA GLN A 347 4.77 1.58 -17.42
C GLN A 347 3.39 1.63 -16.80
N ILE A 348 3.31 1.48 -15.47
CA ILE A 348 2.04 1.50 -14.73
C ILE A 348 2.12 2.54 -13.60
N SER A 349 1.07 3.33 -13.42
CA SER A 349 0.97 4.27 -12.30
C SER A 349 -0.04 3.87 -11.23
N GLY A 350 0.26 4.22 -9.99
CA GLY A 350 -0.67 4.23 -8.86
C GLY A 350 -0.11 5.10 -7.72
N GLU A 351 -0.89 5.32 -6.66
CA GLU A 351 -0.52 6.30 -5.59
C GLU A 351 -0.25 5.68 -4.21
N ASP A 352 -0.37 4.36 -4.08
CA ASP A 352 -0.21 3.61 -2.81
C ASP A 352 -1.08 4.24 -1.72
N ILE A 353 -2.39 4.20 -1.98
CA ILE A 353 -3.42 4.75 -1.08
C ILE A 353 -3.62 3.80 0.10
N ASN A 354 -3.26 4.24 1.31
CA ASN A 354 -3.36 3.47 2.55
C ASN A 354 -3.73 4.31 3.80
N GLN A 355 -4.00 5.61 3.64
CA GLN A 355 -4.39 6.50 4.75
C GLN A 355 -5.42 7.56 4.31
N PRO A 356 -6.23 8.09 5.24
CA PRO A 356 -7.36 8.97 4.90
C PRO A 356 -6.97 10.33 4.30
N ARG A 357 -5.76 10.83 4.59
CA ARG A 357 -5.24 12.10 4.04
C ARG A 357 -4.80 12.02 2.57
N GLN A 358 -4.61 10.82 2.01
CA GLN A 358 -4.14 10.69 0.64
C GLN A 358 -5.25 10.98 -0.38
N SER A 359 -4.87 11.67 -1.45
CA SER A 359 -5.73 11.95 -2.59
C SER A 359 -5.77 10.73 -3.52
N PHE A 360 -6.96 10.34 -3.96
CA PHE A 360 -7.12 9.34 -5.03
C PHE A 360 -6.65 9.87 -6.39
N ILE A 361 -6.62 11.20 -6.57
CA ILE A 361 -6.18 11.87 -7.79
C ILE A 361 -4.67 12.11 -7.74
N CYS A 362 -3.96 11.55 -8.72
CA CYS A 362 -2.60 11.94 -9.09
C CYS A 362 -2.67 13.11 -10.07
N ARG A 363 -2.31 14.32 -9.62
CA ARG A 363 -2.42 15.54 -10.46
C ARG A 363 -1.47 15.51 -11.65
N GLN A 364 -0.31 14.88 -11.49
CA GLN A 364 0.70 14.72 -12.53
C GLN A 364 0.13 13.99 -13.76
N LEU A 365 -0.79 13.03 -13.60
CA LEU A 365 -1.37 12.30 -14.73
C LEU A 365 -2.16 13.18 -15.72
N ALA A 366 -2.54 14.40 -15.32
CA ALA A 366 -3.17 15.35 -16.24
C ALA A 366 -2.20 15.91 -17.29
N GLU A 367 -0.89 15.75 -17.10
CA GLU A 367 0.09 16.22 -18.07
C GLU A 367 0.17 15.27 -19.29
N PRO A 368 0.25 15.79 -20.54
CA PRO A 368 0.21 14.96 -21.74
C PRO A 368 1.26 13.85 -21.79
N GLU A 369 2.44 14.07 -21.20
CA GLU A 369 3.55 13.12 -21.16
C GLU A 369 3.27 11.86 -20.31
N PHE A 370 2.23 11.88 -19.47
CA PHE A 370 1.80 10.75 -18.64
C PHE A 370 0.49 10.10 -19.12
N SER A 371 -0.07 10.56 -20.25
CA SER A 371 -1.34 10.05 -20.79
C SER A 371 -1.31 8.55 -21.12
N HIS A 372 -0.13 8.00 -21.44
CA HIS A 372 0.06 6.56 -21.66
C HIS A 372 -0.17 5.75 -20.38
N LEU A 373 0.02 6.32 -19.19
CA LEU A 373 -0.19 5.62 -17.91
C LEU A 373 -1.69 5.36 -17.66
N VAL A 374 -2.56 6.28 -18.10
CA VAL A 374 -4.01 6.06 -18.07
C VAL A 374 -4.43 5.01 -19.11
N SER A 375 -3.79 5.01 -20.28
CA SER A 375 -4.01 3.97 -21.30
C SER A 375 -3.57 2.60 -20.79
N ALA A 376 -2.42 2.52 -20.10
CA ALA A 376 -1.95 1.31 -19.44
C ALA A 376 -2.94 0.83 -18.38
N ALA A 377 -3.53 1.73 -17.58
CA ALA A 377 -4.58 1.39 -16.61
C ALA A 377 -5.74 0.61 -17.26
N TRP A 378 -6.28 1.15 -18.36
CA TRP A 378 -7.36 0.51 -19.11
C TRP A 378 -6.94 -0.82 -19.75
N MET A 379 -5.71 -0.92 -20.24
CA MET A 379 -5.17 -2.17 -20.75
C MET A 379 -5.16 -3.27 -19.66
N LEU A 380 -4.81 -2.94 -18.40
CA LEU A 380 -4.88 -3.91 -17.29
C LEU A 380 -6.31 -4.38 -17.02
N VAL A 381 -7.27 -3.45 -17.03
CA VAL A 381 -8.71 -3.75 -16.87
C VAL A 381 -9.22 -4.65 -17.98
N GLU A 382 -8.85 -4.37 -19.24
CA GLU A 382 -9.28 -5.15 -20.41
C GLU A 382 -8.68 -6.55 -20.43
N ARG A 383 -7.40 -6.67 -20.08
CA ARG A 383 -6.71 -7.97 -19.98
C ARG A 383 -7.38 -8.91 -18.97
N GLU A 384 -8.02 -8.38 -17.94
CA GLU A 384 -8.72 -9.20 -16.94
C GLU A 384 -10.07 -9.76 -17.39
N ARG A 385 -10.61 -9.27 -18.51
CA ARG A 385 -11.94 -9.66 -19.03
C ARG A 385 -11.92 -10.81 -20.04
N VAL A 386 -10.74 -11.10 -20.59
CA VAL A 386 -10.48 -12.18 -21.57
C VAL A 386 -9.79 -13.33 -20.88
#